data_AF-A0A6I2SGJ9-F1
#
_entry.id   AF-A0A6I2SGJ9-F1
#
_cell.length_a   1.000
_cell.length_b   1.000
_cell.length_c   1.000
_cell.angle_alpha   90.00
_cell.angle_beta   90.00
_cell.angle_gamma   90.00
#
_symmetry.space_group_name_H-M   'P 1'
#
loop_
_entity.id
_entity.type
_entity.pdbx_description
1 polymer ?
#
loop_
_entity_poly.entity_id
_entity_poly.type
_entity_poly.pdbx_seq_one_letter_code
_entity_poly.pdbx_strand_id
1 'polypeptide(L)'
;MTDAGAEESVDKGRELFNSTALGKNGKSCAACHPGGKKLEWAATFDDEKLAGIINRCIKQALKGNPLPADSDELKSLVLYLKTFAGPGN
;
A
#
# COMPACT_ATOMS: atom_id res chain seq x y z
N MET A 1 -19.94 -17.19 12.48
CA MET A 1 -19.50 -17.05 11.08
C MET A 1 -18.22 -16.23 11.09
N THR A 2 -17.06 -16.88 11.02
CA THR A 2 -15.79 -16.18 10.83
C THR A 2 -15.66 -15.94 9.34
N ASP A 3 -16.06 -14.75 8.91
CA ASP A 3 -15.70 -14.26 7.59
C ASP A 3 -14.17 -14.36 7.48
N ALA A 4 -13.68 -15.03 6.44
CA ALA A 4 -12.26 -15.16 6.16
C ALA A 4 -11.74 -13.79 5.69
N GLY A 5 -11.68 -12.85 6.62
CA GLY A 5 -10.90 -11.63 6.52
C GLY A 5 -9.46 -12.08 6.36
N ALA A 6 -8.92 -11.94 5.16
CA ALA A 6 -7.51 -12.22 4.92
C ALA A 6 -6.70 -11.31 5.85
N GLU A 7 -6.03 -11.94 6.83
CA GLU A 7 -5.10 -11.32 7.77
C GLU A 7 -4.10 -10.43 7.03
N GLU A 8 -3.57 -9.41 7.72
CA GLU A 8 -2.55 -8.57 7.14
C GLU A 8 -1.34 -9.39 6.68
N SER A 9 -0.95 -9.22 5.41
CA SER A 9 0.16 -9.98 4.85
C SER A 9 0.87 -9.21 3.74
N VAL A 10 2.14 -9.55 3.52
CA VAL A 10 2.95 -9.00 2.41
C VAL A 10 2.33 -9.35 1.06
N ASP A 11 1.76 -10.56 0.92
CA ASP A 11 1.10 -11.01 -0.30
C ASP A 11 -0.14 -10.18 -0.63
N LYS A 12 -1.02 -9.96 0.36
CA LYS A 12 -2.19 -9.06 0.21
C LYS A 12 -1.74 -7.64 -0.16
N GLY A 13 -0.67 -7.15 0.46
CA GLY A 13 -0.09 -5.84 0.15
C GLY A 13 0.40 -5.73 -1.29
N ARG A 14 1.07 -6.78 -1.79
CA ARG A 14 1.51 -6.88 -3.19
C ARG A 14 0.33 -6.87 -4.16
N GLU A 15 -0.72 -7.62 -3.87
CA GLU A 15 -1.93 -7.66 -4.70
C GLU A 15 -2.59 -6.29 -4.78
N LEU A 16 -2.82 -5.66 -3.62
CA LEU A 16 -3.39 -4.31 -3.53
C LEU A 16 -2.53 -3.27 -4.25
N PHE A 17 -1.21 -3.36 -4.14
CA PHE A 17 -0.28 -2.45 -4.81
C PHE A 17 -0.38 -2.51 -6.35
N ASN A 18 -0.63 -3.70 -6.89
CA ASN A 18 -0.78 -3.92 -8.33
C ASN A 18 -2.23 -3.71 -8.81
N SER A 19 -3.20 -3.72 -7.90
CA SER A 19 -4.62 -3.57 -8.20
C SER A 19 -5.02 -2.13 -8.51
N THR A 20 -5.90 -1.95 -9.49
CA THR A 20 -6.55 -0.67 -9.77
C THR A 20 -7.75 -0.40 -8.86
N ALA A 21 -8.16 -1.37 -8.03
CA ALA A 21 -9.38 -1.29 -7.22
C ALA A 21 -9.34 -0.20 -6.13
N LEU A 22 -8.14 0.21 -5.70
CA LEU A 22 -7.97 1.31 -4.74
C LEU A 22 -8.23 2.69 -5.37
N GLY A 23 -8.15 2.79 -6.70
CA GLY A 23 -8.34 4.02 -7.45
C GLY A 23 -9.69 4.10 -8.16
N LYS A 24 -10.11 5.32 -8.48
CA LYS A 24 -11.27 5.57 -9.37
C LYS A 24 -10.85 6.00 -10.78
N ASN A 25 -9.54 6.15 -11.00
CA ASN A 25 -8.98 6.58 -12.28
C ASN A 25 -8.29 5.44 -13.07
N GLY A 26 -8.52 4.18 -12.68
CA GLY A 26 -7.97 3.00 -13.35
C GLY A 26 -6.46 2.80 -13.17
N LYS A 27 -5.81 3.53 -12.27
CA LYS A 27 -4.38 3.37 -11.95
C LYS A 27 -4.18 2.60 -10.65
N SER A 28 -3.11 1.83 -10.58
CA SER A 28 -2.60 1.19 -9.36
C SER A 28 -1.36 1.92 -8.84
N CYS A 29 -0.88 1.55 -7.66
CA CYS A 29 0.39 2.06 -7.13
C CYS A 29 1.56 1.71 -8.06
N ALA A 30 1.57 0.49 -8.60
CA ALA A 30 2.58 0.00 -9.53
C ALA A 30 2.69 0.82 -10.83
N ALA A 31 1.62 1.49 -11.26
CA ALA A 31 1.65 2.36 -12.44
C ALA A 31 2.60 3.56 -12.27
N CYS A 32 2.76 4.06 -11.05
CA CYS A 32 3.70 5.16 -10.72
C CYS A 32 5.00 4.66 -10.10
N HIS A 33 4.95 3.54 -9.38
CA HIS A 33 6.06 2.92 -8.66
C HIS A 33 6.35 1.50 -9.19
N PRO A 34 6.72 1.34 -10.48
CA PRO A 34 6.95 0.02 -11.04
C PRO A 34 8.11 -0.66 -10.30
N GLY A 35 7.85 -1.84 -9.74
CA GLY A 35 8.82 -2.59 -8.92
C GLY A 35 9.27 -1.86 -7.65
N GLY A 36 8.46 -0.93 -7.12
CA GLY A 36 8.81 -0.20 -5.90
C GLY A 36 9.76 0.99 -6.11
N LYS A 37 10.05 1.38 -7.36
CA LYS A 37 10.91 2.54 -7.64
C LYS A 37 10.42 3.81 -6.92
N LYS A 38 11.37 4.57 -6.36
CA LYS A 38 11.13 5.79 -5.58
C LYS A 38 10.43 5.55 -4.24
N LEU A 39 10.36 4.30 -3.76
CA LEU A 39 9.84 3.92 -2.44
C LEU A 39 10.92 3.32 -1.54
N GLU A 40 12.20 3.50 -1.87
CA GLU A 40 13.35 2.95 -1.13
C GLU A 40 13.41 3.46 0.33
N TRP A 41 12.75 4.59 0.57
CA TRP A 41 12.66 5.24 1.88
C TRP A 41 11.48 4.74 2.72
N ALA A 42 10.62 3.88 2.17
CA ALA A 42 9.37 3.49 2.83
C ALA A 42 9.58 2.89 4.23
N ALA A 43 10.57 2.02 4.44
CA ALA A 43 10.84 1.46 5.77
C ALA A 43 11.60 2.40 6.72
N THR A 44 12.01 3.59 6.27
CA THR A 44 12.54 4.61 7.18
C THR A 44 11.43 5.33 7.95
N PHE A 45 10.17 5.19 7.50
CA PHE A 45 9.01 5.72 8.20
C PHE A 45 8.45 4.68 9.19
N ASP A 46 7.92 5.18 10.30
CA ASP A 46 7.03 4.39 11.16
C ASP A 46 5.73 4.02 10.40
N ASP A 47 5.02 3.03 10.92
CA ASP A 47 3.83 2.46 10.27
C ASP A 47 2.71 3.50 10.12
N GLU A 48 2.52 4.36 11.12
CA GLU A 48 1.47 5.37 11.15
C GLU A 48 1.69 6.44 10.07
N LYS A 49 2.93 6.91 9.94
CA LYS A 49 3.34 7.86 8.91
C LYS A 49 3.26 7.24 7.53
N LEU A 50 3.72 6.00 7.36
CA LEU A 50 3.65 5.30 6.08
C LEU A 50 2.19 5.06 5.66
N ALA A 51 1.33 4.65 6.60
CA ALA A 51 -0.11 4.50 6.39
C ALA A 51 -0.77 5.82 5.95
N GLY A 52 -0.39 6.94 6.59
CA GLY A 52 -0.83 8.27 6.18
C GLY A 52 -0.40 8.64 4.75
N ILE A 53 0.84 8.32 4.36
CA ILE A 53 1.36 8.53 3.01
C ILE A 53 0.57 7.68 1.99
N ILE A 54 0.34 6.39 2.28
CA ILE A 54 -0.44 5.47 1.45
C ILE A 54 -1.84 6.06 1.20
N ASN A 55 -2.54 6.45 2.26
CA ASN A 55 -3.88 7.03 2.16
C ASN A 55 -3.91 8.37 1.40
N ARG A 56 -2.85 9.18 1.53
CA ARG A 56 -2.70 10.40 0.71
C ARG A 56 -2.54 10.05 -0.76
N CYS A 57 -1.76 9.04 -1.11
CA CYS A 57 -1.59 8.58 -2.50
C CYS A 57 -2.91 8.04 -3.07
N ILE A 58 -3.63 7.20 -2.32
CA ILE A 58 -4.94 6.68 -2.73
C ILE A 58 -5.91 7.84 -3.02
N LYS A 59 -6.03 8.79 -2.08
CA LYS A 59 -6.96 9.92 -2.21
C LYS A 59 -6.56 10.89 -3.32
N GLN A 60 -5.31 11.32 -3.35
CA GLN A 60 -4.88 12.44 -4.20
C GLN A 60 -4.47 11.99 -5.59
N ALA A 61 -3.72 10.89 -5.70
CA ALA A 61 -3.20 10.39 -6.98
C ALA A 61 -4.16 9.42 -7.65
N LEU A 62 -4.75 8.48 -6.90
CA LEU A 62 -5.67 7.47 -7.45
C LEU A 62 -7.15 7.91 -7.45
N LYS A 63 -7.46 9.04 -6.80
CA LYS A 63 -8.83 9.55 -6.61
C LYS A 63 -9.74 8.55 -5.90
N GLY A 64 -9.15 7.66 -5.12
CA GLY A 64 -9.82 6.65 -4.31
C GLY A 64 -10.31 7.20 -2.97
N ASN A 65 -10.88 6.29 -2.18
CA ASN A 65 -11.23 6.57 -0.79
C ASN A 65 -10.09 6.04 0.10
N PRO A 66 -9.63 6.80 1.10
CA PRO A 66 -8.69 6.29 2.11
C PRO A 66 -9.20 5.01 2.76
N LEU A 67 -8.26 4.12 3.08
CA LEU A 67 -8.50 2.92 3.87
C LEU A 67 -8.57 3.27 5.37
N PRO A 68 -9.39 2.55 6.17
CA PRO A 68 -9.41 2.69 7.62
C PRO A 68 -8.01 2.45 8.23
N ALA A 69 -7.67 3.20 9.27
CA ALA A 69 -6.34 3.15 9.90
C ALA A 69 -5.99 1.77 10.48
N ASP A 70 -7.01 1.04 10.93
CA ASP A 70 -6.95 -0.29 11.54
C ASP A 70 -7.22 -1.43 10.54
N SER A 71 -7.49 -1.12 9.26
CA SER A 71 -7.81 -2.13 8.25
C SER A 71 -6.61 -3.00 7.89
N ASP A 72 -6.87 -4.27 7.65
CA ASP A 72 -5.84 -5.24 7.26
C ASP A 72 -5.29 -4.93 5.85
N GLU A 73 -6.09 -4.29 4.98
CA GLU A 73 -5.63 -3.77 3.69
C GLU A 73 -4.51 -2.73 3.87
N LEU A 74 -4.71 -1.76 4.76
CA LEU A 74 -3.73 -0.70 4.97
C LEU A 74 -2.46 -1.24 5.63
N LYS A 75 -2.61 -2.09 6.65
CA LYS A 75 -1.48 -2.79 7.27
C LYS A 75 -0.71 -3.65 6.27
N SER A 76 -1.41 -4.38 5.39
CA SER A 76 -0.78 -5.18 4.33
C SER A 76 0.03 -4.32 3.36
N LEU A 77 -0.51 -3.16 2.96
CA LEU A 77 0.23 -2.21 2.11
C LEU A 77 1.47 -1.67 2.83
N VAL A 78 1.39 -1.34 4.12
CA VAL A 78 2.54 -0.94 4.93
C VAL A 78 3.61 -2.04 4.93
N LEU A 79 3.23 -3.28 5.23
CA LEU A 79 4.14 -4.44 5.24
C LEU A 79 4.84 -4.63 3.89
N TYR A 80 4.07 -4.58 2.79
CA TYR A 80 4.63 -4.73 1.45
C TYR A 80 5.54 -3.56 1.05
N LEU A 81 5.15 -2.31 1.32
CA LEU A 81 5.99 -1.17 0.96
C LEU A 81 7.34 -1.18 1.69
N LYS A 82 7.38 -1.71 2.91
CA LYS A 82 8.62 -1.89 3.67
C LYS A 82 9.57 -2.89 3.02
N THR A 83 9.11 -3.81 2.17
CA THR A 83 10.01 -4.75 1.46
C THR A 83 10.85 -4.07 0.38
N PHE A 84 10.46 -2.87 -0.07
CA PHE A 84 11.24 -2.09 -1.04
C PHE A 84 12.41 -1.32 -0.40
N ALA A 85 12.49 -1.29 0.93
CA ALA A 85 13.43 -0.45 1.63
C ALA A 85 14.74 -1.19 1.93
N GLY A 86 15.83 -0.65 1.39
CA GLY A 86 17.19 -1.10 1.60
C GLY A 86 18.07 -0.75 0.40
N PRO A 87 19.36 -0.43 0.59
CA PRO A 87 20.29 -0.27 -0.53
C PRO A 87 20.57 -1.66 -1.13
N GLY A 88 19.76 -2.10 -2.10
CA GLY A 88 19.98 -3.41 -2.72
C GLY A 88 18.82 -4.07 -3.47
N ASN A 89 17.83 -3.33 -3.97
CA ASN A 89 16.94 -3.82 -5.04
C ASN A 89 17.28 -3.09 -6.36
#